data_AF-A0A2T4WSD3-F1
#
_entry.id   AF-A0A2T4WSD3-F1
#
_cell.length_a   1.000
_cell.length_b   1.000
_cell.length_c   1.000
_cell.angle_alpha   90.00
_cell.angle_beta   90.00
_cell.angle_gamma   90.00
#
_symmetry.space_group_name_H-M   'P 1'
#
loop_
_entity.id
_entity.type
_entity.pdbx_description
1 polymer ?
#
loop_
_entity_poly.entity_id
_entity_poly.type
_entity_poly.pdbx_seq_one_letter_code
_entity_poly.pdbx_strand_id
1 'polypeptide(L)'
;MKNRLPLVVSLVFTALLILGFSIPFGTLPALGPFFHPTQGFLANAETSPVRGAVTIRTGLTHQPVSVYYDDRQVPHIFAQNDHDLYFAQGFVTARDRLFQMELQIRAASGKLSEWLGEGQLERDRYQRRLGMAYGAELKLQEVLKDTTIFNAVQAYANGVNAYIRTL
;
A
#
# COMPACT_ATOMS: atom_id res chain seq x y z
N MET A 1 39.83 5.17 -44.75
CA MET A 1 39.18 6.19 -43.88
C MET A 1 37.73 6.54 -44.27
N LYS A 2 36.96 5.69 -45.00
CA LYS A 2 35.73 6.14 -45.67
C LYS A 2 34.37 5.80 -45.02
N ASN A 3 34.30 5.08 -43.90
CA ASN A 3 32.99 4.65 -43.32
C ASN A 3 32.78 5.09 -41.86
N ARG A 4 33.07 6.35 -41.51
CA ARG A 4 32.77 6.88 -40.16
C ARG A 4 31.36 7.47 -40.02
N LEU A 5 30.69 7.78 -41.12
CA LEU A 5 29.34 8.34 -41.14
C LEU A 5 28.29 7.46 -40.40
N PRO A 6 28.17 6.14 -40.66
CA PRO A 6 27.17 5.33 -39.95
C PRO A 6 27.45 5.22 -38.44
N LEU A 7 28.72 5.26 -38.05
CA LEU A 7 29.13 5.22 -36.64
C LEU A 7 28.76 6.51 -35.91
N VAL A 8 28.95 7.67 -36.55
CA VAL A 8 28.54 8.97 -35.99
C VAL A 8 27.02 9.06 -35.89
N VAL A 9 26.29 8.60 -36.91
CA VAL A 9 24.81 8.59 -36.88
C VAL A 9 24.30 7.70 -35.76
N SER A 10 24.86 6.50 -35.58
CA SER A 10 24.50 5.62 -34.47
C SER A 10 24.77 6.28 -33.12
N LEU A 11 25.94 6.90 -32.92
CA LEU A 11 26.29 7.57 -31.66
C LEU A 11 25.34 8.72 -31.32
N VAL A 12 25.00 9.55 -32.30
CA VAL A 12 24.06 10.66 -32.11
C VAL A 12 22.66 10.13 -31.81
N PHE A 13 22.22 9.08 -32.50
CA PHE A 13 20.91 8.46 -32.25
C PHE A 13 20.83 7.84 -30.84
N THR A 14 21.87 7.12 -30.40
CA THR A 14 21.95 6.58 -29.05
C THR A 14 21.96 7.70 -28.01
N ALA A 15 22.71 8.77 -28.23
CA ALA A 15 22.74 9.93 -27.31
C ALA A 15 21.36 10.61 -27.23
N LEU A 16 20.66 10.77 -28.34
CA LEU A 16 19.30 11.31 -28.38
C LEU A 16 18.29 10.41 -27.64
N LEU A 17 18.40 9.08 -27.77
CA LEU A 17 17.54 8.15 -27.03
C LEU A 17 17.81 8.22 -25.52
N ILE A 18 19.08 8.25 -25.11
CA ILE A 18 19.46 8.36 -23.69
C ILE A 18 18.90 9.66 -23.11
N LEU A 19 19.14 10.79 -23.77
CA LEU A 19 18.66 12.09 -23.33
C LEU A 19 17.13 12.18 -23.34
N GLY A 20 16.48 11.64 -24.38
CA GLY A 20 15.02 11.60 -24.48
C GLY A 20 14.37 10.78 -23.38
N PHE A 21 14.95 9.63 -23.00
CA PHE A 21 14.44 8.80 -21.90
C PHE A 21 14.83 9.29 -20.50
N SER A 22 15.78 10.21 -20.38
CA SER A 22 16.12 10.86 -19.12
C SER A 22 15.24 12.08 -18.79
N ILE A 23 14.45 12.59 -19.75
CA ILE A 23 13.61 13.77 -19.56
C ILE A 23 12.14 13.34 -19.41
N PRO A 24 11.42 13.78 -18.36
CA PRO A 24 9.99 13.51 -18.22
C PRO A 24 9.18 14.26 -19.29
N PHE A 25 8.19 13.60 -19.90
CA PHE A 25 7.33 14.16 -20.93
C PHE A 25 5.88 14.22 -20.43
N GLY A 26 5.42 15.42 -20.06
CA GLY A 26 4.05 15.62 -19.55
C GLY A 26 3.78 14.78 -18.30
N THR A 27 2.91 13.79 -18.42
CA THR A 27 2.57 12.84 -17.33
C THR A 27 3.44 11.59 -17.31
N LEU A 28 4.28 11.37 -18.32
CA LEU A 28 5.17 10.22 -18.38
C LEU A 28 6.45 10.49 -17.58
N PRO A 29 6.78 9.65 -16.59
CA PRO A 29 8.03 9.77 -15.86
C PRO A 29 9.23 9.48 -16.78
N ALA A 30 10.40 10.01 -16.42
CA ALA A 30 11.64 9.70 -17.12
C ALA A 30 11.91 8.18 -17.06
N LEU A 31 11.91 7.52 -18.21
CA LEU A 31 11.94 6.07 -18.29
C LEU A 31 13.26 5.47 -17.77
N GLY A 32 14.38 6.18 -17.92
CA GLY A 32 15.68 5.73 -17.40
C GLY A 32 15.67 5.51 -15.87
N PRO A 33 15.42 6.56 -15.07
CA PRO A 33 15.27 6.42 -13.62
C PRO A 33 14.09 5.54 -13.22
N PHE A 34 12.97 5.59 -13.96
CA PHE A 34 11.76 4.82 -13.65
C PHE A 34 12.00 3.31 -13.71
N PHE A 35 12.72 2.80 -14.72
CA PHE A 35 13.09 1.38 -14.84
C PHE A 35 14.40 1.01 -14.13
N HIS A 36 14.99 1.91 -13.33
CA HIS A 36 16.23 1.59 -12.62
C HIS A 36 15.98 0.46 -11.60
N PRO A 37 16.78 -0.62 -11.60
CA PRO A 37 16.51 -1.79 -10.77
C PRO A 37 16.53 -1.50 -9.26
N THR A 38 17.38 -0.56 -8.82
CA THR A 38 17.56 -0.26 -7.39
C THR A 38 16.95 1.06 -6.92
N GLN A 39 16.47 1.90 -7.84
CA GLN A 39 15.95 3.25 -7.51
C GLN A 39 14.62 3.56 -8.20
N GLY A 40 14.24 2.77 -9.20
CA GLY A 40 12.99 2.89 -9.93
C GLY A 40 11.88 2.05 -9.33
N PHE A 41 10.77 1.88 -10.05
CA PHE A 41 9.62 1.13 -9.51
C PHE A 41 9.93 -0.35 -9.27
N LEU A 42 10.93 -0.90 -9.98
CA LEU A 42 11.38 -2.28 -9.80
C LEU A 42 12.03 -2.52 -8.43
N ALA A 43 12.58 -1.48 -7.79
CA ALA A 43 13.09 -1.61 -6.42
C ALA A 43 11.97 -1.93 -5.42
N ASN A 44 10.74 -1.51 -5.71
CA ASN A 44 9.56 -1.91 -4.93
C ASN A 44 9.12 -3.35 -5.20
N ALA A 45 9.63 -4.01 -6.25
CA ALA A 45 9.37 -5.42 -6.53
C ALA A 45 10.27 -6.35 -5.69
N GLU A 46 11.48 -5.88 -5.32
CA GLU A 46 12.37 -6.59 -4.40
C GLU A 46 12.01 -6.25 -2.95
N THR A 47 11.03 -6.98 -2.39
CA THR A 47 10.86 -7.00 -0.93
C THR A 47 11.83 -8.03 -0.34
N SER A 48 12.62 -7.66 0.66
CA SER A 48 13.36 -8.64 1.46
C SER A 48 12.33 -9.57 2.10
N PRO A 49 12.29 -10.87 1.72
CA PRO A 49 11.26 -11.74 2.23
C PRO A 49 11.44 -11.92 3.74
N VAL A 50 10.43 -11.54 4.51
CA VAL A 50 10.34 -11.95 5.92
C VAL A 50 10.21 -13.47 5.89
N ARG A 51 11.23 -14.19 6.35
CA ARG A 51 11.23 -15.66 6.39
C ARG A 51 11.09 -16.13 7.83
N GLY A 52 10.14 -17.03 8.06
CA GLY A 52 9.94 -17.68 9.35
C GLY A 52 8.95 -16.96 10.27
N ALA A 53 8.97 -17.36 11.55
CA ALA A 53 8.04 -16.87 12.57
C ALA A 53 8.46 -15.49 13.10
N VAL A 54 7.57 -14.51 12.96
CA VAL A 54 7.67 -13.19 13.59
C VAL A 54 6.71 -13.16 14.77
N THR A 55 7.22 -12.89 15.96
CA THR A 55 6.36 -12.69 17.14
C THR A 55 6.01 -11.21 17.27
N ILE A 56 4.73 -10.89 17.27
CA ILE A 56 4.26 -9.54 17.57
C ILE A 56 4.22 -9.39 19.09
N ARG A 57 5.09 -8.53 19.64
CA ARG A 57 5.13 -8.17 21.06
C ARG A 57 4.99 -6.66 21.20
N THR A 58 3.78 -6.15 21.04
CA THR A 58 3.51 -4.71 21.09
C THR A 58 3.12 -4.22 22.47
N GLY A 59 3.07 -5.08 23.49
CA GLY A 59 2.50 -4.76 24.82
C GLY A 59 0.99 -4.49 24.79
N LEU A 60 0.38 -4.48 23.60
CA LEU A 60 -1.04 -4.27 23.34
C LEU A 60 -1.79 -5.59 23.13
N THR A 61 -1.07 -6.70 22.99
CA THR A 61 -1.62 -8.06 22.96
C THR A 61 -1.61 -8.66 24.36
N HIS A 62 -2.66 -9.35 24.75
CA HIS A 62 -2.76 -9.99 26.07
C HIS A 62 -1.86 -11.23 26.20
N GLN A 63 -1.67 -11.95 25.09
CA GLN A 63 -0.82 -13.13 24.97
C GLN A 63 0.11 -12.99 23.76
N PRO A 64 1.22 -13.76 23.70
CA PRO A 64 2.10 -13.76 22.54
C PRO A 64 1.36 -14.21 21.27
N VAL A 65 1.51 -13.44 20.18
CA VAL A 65 0.99 -13.80 18.85
C VAL A 65 2.15 -14.14 17.93
N SER A 66 2.04 -15.28 17.25
CA SER A 66 3.04 -15.74 16.27
C SER A 66 2.48 -15.60 14.86
N VAL A 67 3.27 -15.00 13.96
CA VAL A 67 2.95 -14.86 12.55
C VAL A 67 3.98 -15.61 11.73
N TYR A 68 3.55 -16.61 10.97
CA TYR A 68 4.41 -17.38 10.09
C TYR A 68 4.14 -16.99 8.63
N TYR A 69 5.18 -16.64 7.88
CA TYR A 69 5.09 -16.38 6.45
C TYR A 69 5.50 -17.62 5.67
N ASP A 70 4.63 -18.08 4.77
CA ASP A 70 4.94 -19.17 3.85
C ASP A 70 5.88 -18.71 2.72
N ASP A 71 6.27 -19.64 1.84
CA ASP A 71 7.15 -19.35 0.69
C ASP A 71 6.56 -18.35 -0.30
N ARG A 72 5.23 -18.13 -0.26
CA ARG A 72 4.49 -17.17 -1.08
C ARG A 72 4.21 -15.86 -0.34
N GLN A 73 4.80 -15.65 0.84
CA GLN A 73 4.58 -14.48 1.70
C GLN A 73 3.13 -14.33 2.20
N VAL A 74 2.39 -15.43 2.33
CA VAL A 74 1.07 -15.43 2.95
C VAL A 74 1.24 -15.53 4.47
N PRO A 75 0.68 -14.57 5.25
CA PRO A 75 0.75 -14.61 6.71
C PRO A 75 -0.24 -15.61 7.31
N HIS A 76 0.27 -16.51 8.14
CA HIS A 76 -0.50 -17.39 9.01
C HIS A 76 -0.39 -16.89 10.45
N ILE A 77 -1.50 -16.43 11.03
CA ILE A 77 -1.54 -15.82 12.36
C ILE A 77 -2.05 -16.83 13.38
N PHE A 78 -1.27 -17.07 14.44
CA PHE A 78 -1.62 -17.97 15.54
C PHE A 78 -1.70 -17.16 16.84
N ALA A 79 -2.89 -17.10 17.43
CA ALA A 79 -3.19 -16.40 18.67
C ALA A 79 -4.02 -17.29 19.61
N GLN A 80 -3.99 -17.00 20.91
CA GLN A 80 -4.71 -17.77 21.94
C GLN A 80 -6.10 -17.20 22.27
N ASN A 81 -6.46 -16.05 21.70
CA ASN A 81 -7.75 -15.41 21.90
C ASN A 81 -8.10 -14.53 20.69
N ASP A 82 -9.38 -14.23 20.55
CA ASP A 82 -9.92 -13.49 19.41
C ASP A 82 -9.41 -12.05 19.33
N HIS A 83 -9.29 -11.37 20.47
CA HIS A 83 -8.79 -9.99 20.51
C HIS A 83 -7.40 -9.90 19.88
N ASP A 84 -6.48 -10.73 20.33
CA ASP A 84 -5.10 -10.73 19.86
C ASP A 84 -5.00 -11.21 18.40
N LEU A 85 -5.88 -12.11 17.97
CA LEU A 85 -6.01 -12.54 16.58
C LEU A 85 -6.37 -11.38 15.66
N TYR A 86 -7.47 -10.67 15.96
CA TYR A 86 -7.92 -9.53 15.15
C TYR A 86 -6.93 -8.38 15.20
N PHE A 87 -6.32 -8.11 16.36
CA PHE A 87 -5.24 -7.14 16.48
C PHE A 87 -4.07 -7.46 15.56
N ALA A 88 -3.55 -8.69 15.62
CA ALA A 88 -2.43 -9.10 14.77
C ALA A 88 -2.80 -9.09 13.29
N GLN A 89 -4.04 -9.47 12.94
CA GLN A 89 -4.55 -9.37 11.57
C GLN A 89 -4.50 -7.93 11.05
N GLY A 90 -4.96 -6.96 11.84
CA GLY A 90 -4.88 -5.55 11.49
C GLY A 90 -3.45 -5.06 11.34
N PHE A 91 -2.57 -5.42 12.28
CA PHE A 91 -1.15 -5.05 12.25
C PHE A 91 -0.43 -5.57 10.99
N VAL A 92 -0.60 -6.86 10.67
CA VAL A 92 -0.01 -7.50 9.49
C VAL A 92 -0.59 -6.92 8.20
N THR A 93 -1.90 -6.70 8.14
CA THR A 93 -2.55 -6.14 6.95
C THR A 93 -2.05 -4.73 6.68
N ALA A 94 -1.91 -3.90 7.71
CA ALA A 94 -1.31 -2.57 7.59
C ALA A 94 0.15 -2.68 7.11
N ARG A 95 0.96 -3.56 7.72
CA ARG A 95 2.35 -3.77 7.30
C ARG A 95 2.48 -4.04 5.81
N ASP A 96 1.65 -4.92 5.28
CA ASP A 96 1.79 -5.40 3.92
C ASP A 96 1.00 -4.55 2.90
N ARG A 97 -0.06 -3.83 3.33
CA ARG A 97 -1.06 -3.20 2.45
C ARG A 97 -1.53 -1.81 2.87
N LEU A 98 -0.83 -1.11 3.77
CA LEU A 98 -1.28 0.20 4.29
C LEU A 98 -1.64 1.20 3.18
N PHE A 99 -0.79 1.34 2.15
CA PHE A 99 -1.07 2.23 1.02
C PHE A 99 -2.37 1.84 0.29
N GLN A 100 -2.56 0.55 0.03
CA GLN A 100 -3.78 0.06 -0.61
C GLN A 100 -5.02 0.33 0.24
N MET A 101 -4.93 0.11 1.56
CA MET A 101 -6.02 0.38 2.50
C MET A 101 -6.42 1.86 2.47
N GLU A 102 -5.45 2.76 2.63
CA GLU A 102 -5.69 4.21 2.65
C GLU A 102 -6.24 4.69 1.30
N LEU A 103 -5.72 4.19 0.18
CA LEU A 103 -6.22 4.49 -1.16
C LEU A 103 -7.69 4.08 -1.32
N GLN A 104 -8.06 2.89 -0.84
CA GLN A 104 -9.44 2.39 -0.87
C GLN A 104 -10.37 3.23 0.02
N ILE A 105 -9.94 3.60 1.22
CA ILE A 105 -10.70 4.47 2.14
C ILE A 105 -10.94 5.84 1.50
N ARG A 106 -9.91 6.44 0.88
CA ARG A 106 -10.02 7.72 0.16
C ARG A 106 -10.95 7.62 -1.04
N ALA A 107 -10.83 6.55 -1.83
CA ALA A 107 -11.70 6.32 -2.97
C ALA A 107 -13.17 6.17 -2.53
N ALA A 108 -13.45 5.44 -1.44
CA ALA A 108 -14.80 5.26 -0.93
C ALA A 108 -15.37 6.53 -0.27
N SER A 109 -14.54 7.32 0.42
CA SER A 109 -14.95 8.58 1.06
C SER A 109 -15.00 9.78 0.11
N GLY A 110 -14.62 9.59 -1.16
CA GLY A 110 -14.55 10.63 -2.17
C GLY A 110 -13.49 11.68 -1.85
N LYS A 111 -12.28 11.25 -1.48
CA LYS A 111 -11.11 12.08 -1.18
C LYS A 111 -9.89 11.72 -2.03
N LEU A 112 -10.11 11.08 -3.18
CA LEU A 112 -9.03 10.61 -4.04
C LEU A 112 -8.30 11.76 -4.74
N SER A 113 -9.02 12.86 -5.02
CA SER A 113 -8.45 14.09 -5.61
C SER A 113 -7.41 14.76 -4.73
N GLU A 114 -7.43 14.53 -3.41
CA GLU A 114 -6.39 15.03 -2.49
C GLU A 114 -5.01 14.45 -2.82
N TRP A 115 -4.94 13.25 -3.41
CA TRP A 115 -3.69 12.58 -3.79
C TRP A 115 -3.43 12.59 -5.29
N LEU A 116 -4.48 12.39 -6.10
CA LEU A 116 -4.36 12.21 -7.55
C LEU A 116 -4.74 13.46 -8.36
N GLY A 117 -5.10 14.56 -7.68
CA GLY A 117 -5.42 15.84 -8.30
C GLY A 117 -6.83 15.93 -8.89
N GLU A 118 -7.05 17.04 -9.62
CA GLU A 118 -8.39 17.45 -10.07
C GLU A 118 -9.09 16.44 -10.98
N GLY A 119 -8.35 15.58 -11.68
CA GLY A 119 -8.90 14.53 -12.54
C GLY A 119 -9.82 13.53 -11.81
N GLN A 120 -9.76 13.47 -10.48
CA GLN A 120 -10.63 12.59 -9.68
C GLN A 120 -11.85 13.30 -9.06
N LEU A 121 -12.05 14.61 -9.29
CA LEU A 121 -13.11 15.38 -8.63
C LEU A 121 -14.52 14.86 -8.92
N GLU A 122 -14.82 14.45 -10.15
CA GLU A 122 -16.14 13.87 -10.48
C GLU A 122 -16.36 12.53 -9.77
N ARG A 123 -15.31 11.70 -9.65
CA ARG A 123 -15.37 10.44 -8.92
C ARG A 123 -15.62 10.69 -7.43
N ASP A 124 -14.93 11.66 -6.85
CA ASP A 124 -15.11 12.06 -5.46
C ASP A 124 -16.53 12.57 -5.20
N ARG A 125 -17.06 13.44 -6.07
CA ARG A 125 -18.46 13.90 -6.01
C ARG A 125 -19.44 12.73 -6.08
N TYR A 126 -19.23 11.81 -6.99
CA TYR A 126 -20.08 10.62 -7.14
C TYR A 126 -20.08 9.76 -5.88
N GLN A 127 -18.90 9.46 -5.32
CA GLN A 127 -18.77 8.64 -4.11
C GLN A 127 -19.41 9.29 -2.89
N ARG A 128 -19.29 10.62 -2.76
CA ARG A 128 -20.00 11.36 -1.70
C ARG A 128 -21.52 11.32 -1.86
N ARG A 129 -22.05 11.36 -3.09
CA ARG A 129 -23.50 11.19 -3.36
C ARG A 129 -24.00 9.79 -3.03
N LEU A 130 -23.19 8.75 -3.29
CA LEU A 130 -23.49 7.39 -2.85
C LEU A 130 -23.52 7.28 -1.33
N GLY A 131 -22.78 8.12 -0.62
CA GLY A 131 -22.83 8.20 0.83
C GLY A 131 -22.15 7.03 1.53
N MET A 132 -21.13 6.42 0.92
CA MET A 132 -20.43 5.24 1.50
C MET A 132 -19.88 5.52 2.91
N ALA A 133 -19.27 6.70 3.12
CA ALA A 133 -18.79 7.10 4.44
C ALA A 133 -19.93 7.27 5.46
N TYR A 134 -21.02 7.91 5.05
CA TYR A 134 -22.22 8.07 5.89
C TYR A 134 -22.84 6.72 6.25
N GLY A 135 -22.94 5.80 5.28
CA GLY A 135 -23.41 4.43 5.51
C GLY A 135 -22.50 3.66 6.48
N ALA A 136 -21.19 3.88 6.42
CA ALA A 136 -20.24 3.26 7.35
C ALA A 136 -20.42 3.80 8.79
N GLU A 137 -20.64 5.10 8.96
CA GLU A 137 -20.93 5.72 10.27
C GLU A 137 -22.22 5.16 10.88
N LEU A 138 -23.29 5.05 10.07
CA LEU A 138 -24.54 4.43 10.52
C LEU A 138 -24.35 2.95 10.86
N LYS A 139 -23.59 2.20 10.05
CA LYS A 139 -23.33 0.79 10.31
C LYS A 139 -22.51 0.59 11.58
N LEU A 140 -21.59 1.51 11.89
CA LEU A 140 -20.85 1.49 13.14
C LEU A 140 -21.79 1.61 14.35
N GLN A 141 -22.85 2.41 14.27
CA GLN A 141 -23.86 2.49 15.35
C GLN A 141 -24.55 1.14 15.61
N GLU A 142 -24.76 0.33 14.57
CA GLU A 142 -25.29 -1.03 14.73
C GLU A 142 -24.24 -1.99 15.30
N VAL A 143 -22.98 -1.89 14.84
CA VAL A 143 -21.87 -2.70 15.37
C VAL A 143 -21.66 -2.45 16.86
N LEU A 144 -21.80 -1.19 17.32
CA LEU A 144 -21.66 -0.82 18.74
C LEU A 144 -22.67 -1.51 19.66
N LYS A 145 -23.78 -2.02 19.13
CA LYS A 145 -24.79 -2.75 19.92
C LYS A 145 -24.38 -4.19 20.21
N ASP A 146 -23.49 -4.77 19.40
CA ASP A 146 -22.94 -6.11 19.60
C ASP A 146 -21.50 -6.00 20.10
N THR A 147 -21.30 -6.26 21.38
CA THR A 147 -19.99 -6.17 22.04
C THR A 147 -18.96 -7.11 21.41
N THR A 148 -19.37 -8.26 20.89
CA THR A 148 -18.47 -9.24 20.27
C THR A 148 -17.93 -8.69 18.96
N ILE A 149 -18.80 -8.21 18.08
CA ILE A 149 -18.42 -7.64 16.78
C ILE A 149 -17.62 -6.35 17.00
N PHE A 150 -18.06 -5.49 17.91
CA PHE A 150 -17.36 -4.25 18.22
C PHE A 150 -15.93 -4.52 18.69
N ASN A 151 -15.74 -5.46 19.62
CA ASN A 151 -14.41 -5.80 20.12
C ASN A 151 -13.48 -6.32 19.02
N ALA A 152 -13.99 -7.12 18.08
CA ALA A 152 -13.23 -7.60 16.93
C ALA A 152 -12.78 -6.47 15.99
N VAL A 153 -13.73 -5.59 15.61
CA VAL A 153 -13.45 -4.45 14.71
C VAL A 153 -12.49 -3.46 15.38
N GLN A 154 -12.69 -3.18 16.67
CA GLN A 154 -11.82 -2.28 17.44
C GLN A 154 -10.41 -2.86 17.60
N ALA A 155 -10.28 -4.16 17.88
CA ALA A 155 -8.98 -4.82 17.96
C ALA A 155 -8.23 -4.74 16.61
N TYR A 156 -8.92 -5.01 15.50
CA TYR A 156 -8.35 -4.86 14.16
C TYR A 156 -7.86 -3.43 13.90
N ALA A 157 -8.69 -2.42 14.17
CA ALA A 157 -8.31 -1.01 14.00
C ALA A 157 -7.13 -0.62 14.91
N ASN A 158 -7.09 -1.13 16.14
CA ASN A 158 -5.97 -0.92 17.06
C ASN A 158 -4.67 -1.53 16.52
N GLY A 159 -4.73 -2.70 15.89
CA GLY A 159 -3.60 -3.34 15.22
C GLY A 159 -3.05 -2.51 14.07
N VAL A 160 -3.93 -2.02 13.19
CA VAL A 160 -3.56 -1.10 12.10
C VAL A 160 -2.86 0.14 12.65
N ASN A 161 -3.46 0.79 13.65
CA ASN A 161 -2.91 1.99 14.27
C ASN A 161 -1.60 1.73 15.00
N ALA A 162 -1.42 0.54 15.56
CA ALA A 162 -0.16 0.14 16.19
C ALA A 162 0.96 0.04 15.15
N TYR A 163 0.70 -0.52 13.96
CA TYR A 163 1.68 -0.51 12.88
C TYR A 163 2.02 0.90 12.40
N ILE A 164 1.01 1.75 12.19
CA ILE A 164 1.23 3.15 11.76
C ILE A 164 2.16 3.89 12.73
N ARG A 165 2.06 3.65 14.04
CA ARG A 165 2.94 4.26 15.04
C ARG A 165 4.40 3.77 14.99
N THR A 166 4.71 2.75 14.19
CA THR A 166 6.09 2.25 14.01
C THR A 166 6.80 2.86 12.79
N LEU A 167 6.06 3.59 11.93
CA LEU A 167 6.57 4.32 10.77
C LEU A 167 7.12 5.69 11.18
#